data_AF-A0A3R7B5N2-F1
#
_entry.id   AF-A0A3R7B5N2-F1
#
_cell.length_a   1.000
_cell.length_b   1.000
_cell.length_c   1.000
_cell.angle_alpha   90.00
_cell.angle_beta   90.00
_cell.angle_gamma   90.00
#
_symmetry.space_group_name_H-M   'P 1'
#
loop_
_entity.id
_entity.type
_entity.pdbx_description
1 polymer ?
#
loop_
_entity_poly.entity_id
_entity_poly.type
_entity_poly.pdbx_seq_one_letter_code
_entity_poly.pdbx_strand_id
1 'polypeptide(L)'
;MKDRLMLELGINVSKTTLHRELDKRVFTYKTVHYEPLQMNDPSFKDKRVEYVVAFRELMGQGKIPIWIDETNFNLFTCRTKARSR
;
A
#
# COMPACT_ATOMS: atom_id res chain seq x y z
N MET A 1 9.52 21.00 19.99
CA MET A 1 9.13 20.09 21.09
C MET A 1 10.17 19.01 21.34
N LYS A 2 10.59 18.24 20.32
CA LYS A 2 11.70 17.28 20.45
C LYS A 2 12.98 17.93 21.01
N ASP A 3 13.39 19.06 20.45
CA ASP A 3 14.63 19.73 20.86
C ASP A 3 14.53 20.32 22.27
N ARG A 4 13.32 20.74 22.69
CA ARG A 4 13.06 21.18 24.07
C ARG A 4 13.19 20.05 25.08
N LEU A 5 12.64 18.87 24.79
CA LEU A 5 12.76 17.71 25.68
C LEU A 5 14.19 17.21 25.82
N MET A 6 14.98 17.31 24.76
CA MET A 6 16.41 17.01 24.83
C MET A 6 17.15 18.02 25.70
N LEU A 7 16.87 19.32 25.54
CA LEU A 7 17.54 20.38 26.30
C LEU A 7 17.13 20.43 27.78
N GLU A 8 15.85 20.18 28.10
CA GLU A 8 15.32 20.33 29.45
C GLU A 8 15.39 19.05 30.29
N LEU A 9 15.25 17.88 29.66
CA LEU A 9 15.18 16.59 30.35
C LEU A 9 16.29 15.61 29.95
N GLY A 10 17.11 15.94 28.94
CA GLY A 10 18.15 15.04 28.42
C GLY A 10 17.59 13.84 27.65
N ILE A 11 16.29 13.83 27.33
CA ILE A 11 15.62 12.67 26.72
C ILE A 11 15.59 12.84 25.20
N ASN A 12 16.17 11.88 24.48
CA ASN A 12 16.09 11.82 23.02
C ASN A 12 14.94 10.91 22.58
N VAL A 13 13.84 11.53 22.14
CA VAL A 13 12.63 10.83 21.66
C VAL A 13 12.44 11.04 20.17
N SER A 14 11.96 10.00 19.47
CA SER A 14 11.59 10.12 18.06
C SER A 14 10.37 11.03 17.90
N LYS A 15 10.25 11.68 16.73
CA LYS A 15 9.05 12.47 16.38
C LYS A 15 7.77 11.61 16.44
N THR A 16 7.88 10.32 16.12
CA THR A 16 6.76 9.36 16.18
C THR A 16 6.32 9.06 17.62
N THR A 17 7.25 8.97 18.56
CA THR A 17 6.94 8.76 19.98
C THR A 17 6.22 9.97 20.56
N LEU A 18 6.71 11.18 20.23
CA LEU A 18 6.06 12.42 20.63
C LEU A 18 4.65 12.56 20.05
N HIS A 19 4.50 12.26 18.77
CA HIS A 19 3.20 12.34 18.11
C HIS A 19 2.17 11.38 18.74
N ARG A 20 2.58 10.15 19.07
CA ARG A 20 1.71 9.16 19.72
C ARG A 20 1.28 9.58 21.13
N GLU A 21 2.21 10.10 21.92
CA GLU A 21 1.94 10.56 23.27
C GLU A 21 1.00 11.78 23.27
N LEU A 22 1.26 12.75 22.40
CA LEU A 22 0.41 13.94 22.24
C LEU A 22 -1.02 13.58 21.82
N ASP A 23 -1.16 12.62 20.91
CA ASP A 23 -2.48 12.17 20.45
C ASP A 23 -3.14 11.17 21.43
N LYS A 24 -2.46 10.77 22.52
CA LYS A 24 -2.86 9.66 23.42
C LYS A 24 -3.26 8.39 22.66
N ARG A 25 -2.65 8.16 21.49
CA ARG A 25 -3.04 7.10 20.54
C ARG A 25 -2.30 5.80 20.83
N VAL A 26 -3.04 4.78 21.24
CA VAL A 26 -2.52 3.42 21.51
C VAL A 26 -2.53 2.52 20.26
N PHE A 27 -3.15 2.98 19.16
CA PHE A 27 -3.28 2.22 17.92
C PHE A 27 -2.93 3.07 16.69
N THR A 28 -2.52 2.40 15.61
CA THR A 28 -2.22 3.04 14.32
C THR A 28 -3.34 2.74 13.33
N TYR A 29 -3.89 3.78 12.71
CA TYR A 29 -4.85 3.59 11.61
C TYR A 29 -4.12 3.00 10.40
N LYS A 30 -4.61 1.87 9.89
CA LYS A 30 -4.19 1.40 8.57
C LYS A 30 -4.85 2.31 7.54
N THR A 31 -4.07 2.83 6.60
CA THR A 31 -4.64 3.49 5.44
C THR A 31 -5.51 2.49 4.71
N VAL A 32 -6.79 2.82 4.52
CA VAL A 32 -7.70 1.99 3.73
C VAL A 32 -7.14 1.94 2.31
N HIS A 33 -6.90 0.73 1.81
CA HIS A 33 -6.52 0.56 0.41
C HIS A 33 -7.74 0.90 -0.43
N TYR A 34 -7.56 1.75 -1.44
CA TYR A 34 -8.62 1.99 -2.42
C TYR A 34 -8.92 0.66 -3.11
N GLU A 35 -10.14 0.18 -2.92
CA GLU A 35 -10.66 -0.98 -3.63
C GLU A 35 -11.60 -0.50 -4.73
N PRO A 36 -11.48 -1.00 -5.97
CA PRO A 36 -12.43 -0.68 -7.03
C PRO A 36 -13.84 -1.10 -6.59
N LEU A 37 -14.83 -0.21 -6.74
CA LEU A 37 -16.22 -0.44 -6.31
C LEU A 37 -16.83 -1.71 -6.93
N GLN A 38 -16.43 -2.05 -8.15
CA GLN A 38 -16.90 -3.21 -8.90
C GLN A 38 -16.23 -4.53 -8.48
N MET A 39 -15.27 -4.49 -7.54
CA MET A 39 -14.54 -5.69 -7.10
C MET A 39 -15.45 -6.72 -6.41
N ASN A 40 -16.56 -6.31 -5.80
CA ASN A 40 -17.46 -7.23 -5.10
C ASN A 40 -18.72 -7.60 -5.90
N ASP A 41 -18.89 -7.03 -7.08
CA ASP A 41 -19.99 -7.37 -7.97
C ASP A 41 -19.84 -8.85 -8.43
N PRO A 42 -20.89 -9.67 -8.27
CA PRO A 42 -20.86 -11.08 -8.68
C PRO A 42 -20.42 -11.29 -10.13
N SER A 43 -20.88 -10.44 -11.06
CA SER A 43 -20.56 -10.56 -12.48
C SER A 43 -19.06 -10.42 -12.78
N PHE A 44 -18.35 -9.56 -12.03
CA PHE A 44 -16.90 -9.39 -12.16
C PHE A 44 -16.11 -10.46 -11.41
N LYS A 45 -16.72 -11.16 -10.44
CA LYS A 45 -16.10 -12.33 -9.81
C LYS A 45 -16.12 -13.51 -10.78
N ASP A 46 -17.24 -13.75 -11.45
CA ASP A 46 -17.38 -14.84 -12.42
C ASP A 46 -16.39 -14.69 -13.58
N LYS A 47 -16.30 -13.47 -14.16
CA LYS A 47 -15.32 -13.16 -15.21
C LYS A 47 -13.87 -13.38 -14.77
N ARG A 48 -13.53 -13.08 -13.51
CA ARG A 48 -12.19 -13.31 -12.96
C ARG A 48 -11.90 -14.80 -12.80
N VAL A 49 -12.88 -15.58 -12.37
CA VAL A 49 -12.75 -17.04 -12.27
C VAL A 49 -12.53 -17.63 -13.66
N GLU A 50 -13.36 -17.27 -14.63
CA GLU A 50 -13.26 -17.72 -16.02
C GLU A 50 -11.87 -17.42 -16.62
N TYR A 51 -11.40 -16.18 -16.46
CA TYR A 51 -10.06 -15.78 -16.90
C TYR A 51 -8.95 -16.62 -16.25
N VAL A 52 -9.00 -16.83 -14.93
CA VAL A 52 -7.97 -17.60 -14.21
C VAL A 52 -7.95 -19.06 -14.63
N VAL A 53 -9.11 -19.66 -14.89
CA VAL A 53 -9.20 -21.04 -15.39
C VAL A 53 -8.54 -21.14 -16.77
N ALA A 54 -8.95 -20.31 -17.72
CA ALA A 54 -8.38 -20.30 -19.06
C ALA A 54 -6.86 -20.01 -19.06
N PHE A 55 -6.42 -19.08 -18.21
CA PHE A 55 -5.01 -18.76 -18.05
C PHE A 55 -4.19 -19.96 -17.54
N ARG A 56 -4.71 -20.70 -16.56
CA ARG A 56 -4.05 -21.89 -16.02
C ARG A 56 -3.95 -23.02 -17.04
N GLU A 57 -4.96 -23.22 -17.87
CA GLU A 57 -4.93 -24.20 -18.96
C GLU A 57 -3.84 -23.86 -19.98
N LEU A 58 -3.72 -22.59 -20.37
CA LEU A 58 -2.68 -22.12 -21.28
C LEU A 58 -1.27 -22.25 -20.69
N MET A 59 -1.13 -21.96 -19.39
CA MET A 59 0.13 -22.18 -18.66
C MET A 59 0.51 -23.68 -18.63
N GLY A 60 -0.47 -24.57 -18.45
CA GLY A 60 -0.26 -26.03 -18.48
C GLY A 60 0.23 -26.56 -19.83
N GLN A 61 -0.04 -25.84 -20.93
CA GLN A 61 0.46 -26.14 -22.27
C GLN A 61 1.92 -25.69 -22.48
N GLY A 62 2.57 -25.11 -21.46
CA GLY A 62 3.95 -24.60 -21.56
C GLY A 62 4.07 -23.24 -22.23
N LYS A 63 2.95 -22.51 -22.42
CA LYS A 63 2.98 -21.15 -22.96
C LYS A 63 3.46 -20.17 -21.88
N ILE A 64 4.38 -19.28 -22.26
CA ILE A 64 4.93 -18.26 -21.35
C ILE A 64 4.11 -16.98 -21.50
N PRO A 65 3.52 -16.46 -20.42
CA PRO A 65 2.75 -15.23 -20.46
C PRO A 65 3.68 -14.01 -20.59
N ILE A 66 3.31 -13.09 -21.47
CA ILE A 66 3.97 -11.79 -21.63
C ILE A 66 2.96 -10.73 -21.21
N TRP A 67 3.34 -9.88 -20.26
CA TRP A 67 2.51 -8.77 -19.79
C TRP A 67 3.05 -7.47 -20.37
N ILE A 68 2.17 -6.69 -20.99
CA ILE A 68 2.44 -5.35 -21.49
C ILE A 68 1.35 -4.47 -20.90
N ASP A 69 1.76 -3.42 -20.20
CA ASP A 69 0.85 -2.45 -19.60
C ASP A 69 1.42 -1.04 -19.77
N GLU A 70 0.55 -0.08 -19.97
CA GLU A 70 0.91 1.32 -20.11
C GLU A 70 0.90 1.98 -18.73
N THR A 71 2.04 2.52 -18.30
CA THR A 71 2.10 3.32 -17.08
C THR A 71 2.19 4.79 -17.41
N ASN A 72 1.36 5.60 -16.75
CA ASN A 72 1.43 7.05 -16.86
C ASN A 72 2.76 7.56 -16.27
N PHE A 73 3.62 8.14 -17.10
CA PHE A 73 4.86 8.79 -16.66
C PHE A 73 4.53 10.17 -16.08
N ASN A 74 4.24 10.22 -14.77
CA ASN A 74 4.03 11.48 -14.08
C ASN A 74 5.38 12.20 -13.85
N LEU A 75 5.55 13.38 -14.47
CA LEU A 75 6.73 14.24 -14.32
C LEU A 75 6.98 14.71 -12.87
N PHE A 76 5.94 14.70 -12.03
CA PHE A 76 6.00 15.03 -10.61
C PHE A 76 5.51 13.86 -9.76
N THR A 77 6.40 12.89 -9.52
CA THR A 77 6.12 11.80 -8.59
C THR A 77 6.68 12.11 -7.20
N CYS A 78 5.84 12.65 -6.32
CA CYS A 78 6.14 12.64 -4.89
C CYS A 78 5.73 11.27 -4.32
N ARG A 79 6.71 10.47 -3.84
CA ARG A 79 6.43 9.19 -3.16
C ARG A 79 5.59 9.45 -1.91
N THR A 80 4.32 9.04 -1.92
CA THR A 80 3.43 9.11 -0.75
C THR A 80 3.63 7.95 0.23
N LYS A 81 4.24 6.84 -0.21
CA LYS A 81 4.53 5.67 0.62
C LYS A 81 6.02 5.35 0.59
N ALA A 82 6.72 5.74 1.66
CA ALA A 82 8.07 5.28 1.92
C ALA A 82 8.02 3.81 2.35
N ARG A 83 8.55 2.90 1.52
CA ARG A 83 9.19 1.66 1.96
C ARG A 83 10.40 1.35 1.08
N SER A 84 11.56 1.72 1.58
CA SER A 84 12.82 0.99 1.46
C SER A 84 13.64 1.39 2.69
N ARG A 85 14.30 0.42 3.32
CA ARG A 85 15.36 0.71 4.29
C ARG A 85 16.50 1.45 3.61
#